data_AF-A0A316WJV1-F1
#
_entry.id   AF-A0A316WJV1-F1
#
_cell.length_a   1.000
_cell.length_b   1.000
_cell.length_c   1.000
_cell.angle_alpha   90.00
_cell.angle_beta   90.00
_cell.angle_gamma   90.00
#
_symmetry.space_group_name_H-M   'P 1'
#
loop_
_entity.id
_entity.type
_entity.pdbx_description
1 polymer ?
#
loop_
_entity_poly.entity_id
_entity_poly.type
_entity_poly.pdbx_seq_one_letter_code
_entity_poly.pdbx_strand_id
1 'polypeptide(L)' 'MKGNEFQNLIGLCKKEIVLGFGSEFNHYPADVWTYYLNSNCIGMKTYLIIYFNNEIVDSVKMVKRFGRIKF' A
#
# COMPACT_ATOMS: atom_id res chain seq x y z
N MET A 1 -13.75 -2.26 -10.33
CA MET A 1 -13.35 -1.33 -9.25
C MET A 1 -12.56 -0.21 -9.89
N LYS A 2 -12.90 1.04 -9.59
CA LYS A 2 -12.30 2.24 -10.22
C LYS A 2 -10.80 2.26 -9.92
N GLY A 3 -9.95 2.10 -10.94
CA GLY A 3 -8.50 1.92 -10.82
C GLY A 3 -7.69 3.17 -10.43
N ASN A 4 -8.31 4.21 -9.88
CA ASN A 4 -7.71 5.55 -9.76
C ASN A 4 -7.61 6.12 -8.33
N GLU A 5 -8.09 5.43 -7.29
CA GLU A 5 -8.20 6.06 -5.96
C GLU A 5 -6.86 6.34 -5.27
N PHE A 6 -5.76 5.72 -5.72
CA PHE A 6 -4.42 5.88 -5.09
C PHE A 6 -3.33 6.29 -6.08
N GLN A 7 -3.67 6.59 -7.34
CA GLN A 7 -2.68 7.02 -8.34
C GLN A 7 -2.06 8.37 -7.98
N ASN A 8 -2.77 9.19 -7.21
CA ASN A 8 -2.27 10.44 -6.63
C ASN A 8 -1.13 10.25 -5.62
N LEU A 9 -0.83 9.02 -5.19
CA LEU A 9 0.32 8.73 -4.34
C LEU A 9 1.63 8.67 -5.12
N ILE A 10 1.58 8.44 -6.44
CA ILE A 10 2.78 8.36 -7.27
C ILE A 10 3.52 9.68 -7.23
N GLY A 11 4.83 9.62 -6.99
CA GLY A 11 5.69 10.79 -6.84
C GLY A 11 5.79 11.34 -5.41
N LEU A 12 4.95 10.90 -4.46
CA LEU A 12 5.11 11.25 -3.06
C LEU A 12 6.30 10.53 -2.43
N CYS A 13 6.94 11.15 -1.45
CA CYS A 13 8.01 10.51 -0.68
C CYS A 13 7.47 9.68 0.50
N LYS A 14 8.27 8.75 1.01
CA LYS A 14 7.95 7.92 2.19
C LYS A 14 7.45 8.73 3.38
N LYS A 15 8.01 9.92 3.64
CA LYS A 15 7.58 10.80 4.73
C LYS A 15 6.14 11.28 4.55
N GLU A 16 5.75 11.66 3.34
CA GLU A 16 4.37 12.07 3.03
C GLU A 16 3.39 10.91 3.18
N ILE A 17 3.79 9.71 2.76
CA ILE A 17 3.00 8.50 2.98
C ILE A 17 2.81 8.24 4.48
N VAL A 18 3.85 8.35 5.30
CA VAL A 18 3.73 8.18 6.77
C VAL A 18 2.84 9.26 7.40
N LEU A 19 2.90 10.50 6.92
CA LEU A 19 2.01 11.55 7.41
C LEU A 19 0.53 11.29 7.09
N GLY A 20 0.24 10.71 5.92
CA GLY A 20 -1.14 10.44 5.48
C GLY A 20 -1.71 9.11 5.99
N PHE A 21 -0.89 8.06 6.02
CA PHE A 21 -1.32 6.67 6.27
C PHE A 21 -0.76 6.09 7.58
N GLY A 22 0.20 6.76 8.21
CA GLY A 22 1.03 6.17 9.26
C GLY A 22 2.05 5.17 8.72
N SER A 23 2.90 4.65 9.60
CA SER A 23 3.91 3.64 9.25
C SER A 23 3.37 2.21 9.28
N GLU A 24 2.28 1.96 10.01
CA GLU A 24 1.85 0.61 10.40
C GLU A 24 3.05 -0.27 10.82
N PHE A 25 3.17 -1.47 10.27
CA PHE A 25 4.28 -2.41 10.48
C PHE A 25 5.34 -2.33 9.37
N ASN A 26 5.32 -1.26 8.55
CA ASN A 26 6.26 -1.11 7.46
C ASN A 26 7.63 -0.65 7.99
N HIS A 27 8.69 -1.36 7.58
CA HIS A 27 10.06 -0.97 7.86
C HIS A 27 10.46 0.17 6.91
N TYR A 28 10.83 1.33 7.46
CA TYR A 28 11.03 2.54 6.67
C TYR A 28 12.03 2.36 5.49
N PRO A 29 13.17 1.66 5.65
CA PRO A 29 14.09 1.37 4.54
C PRO A 29 13.54 0.43 3.45
N ALA A 30 12.43 -0.29 3.68
CA ALA A 30 11.92 -1.25 2.69
C ALA A 30 11.32 -0.56 1.47
N ASP A 31 11.47 -1.17 0.30
CA ASP A 31 10.97 -0.61 -0.97
C ASP A 31 9.53 -1.02 -1.29
N VAL A 32 8.92 -1.86 -0.46
CA VAL A 32 7.53 -2.26 -0.62
C VAL A 32 6.82 -2.11 0.71
N TRP A 33 5.80 -1.27 0.75
CA TRP A 33 4.92 -1.13 1.90
C TRP A 33 3.55 -1.69 1.60
N THR A 34 2.90 -2.19 2.65
CA THR A 34 1.57 -2.75 2.58
C THR A 34 0.70 -2.14 3.65
N TYR A 35 -0.50 -1.75 3.25
CA TYR A 35 -1.54 -1.22 4.11
C TYR A 35 -2.78 -2.09 3.99
N TYR A 36 -3.31 -2.51 5.13
CA TYR A 36 -4.58 -3.21 5.17
C TYR A 36 -5.72 -2.20 5.07
N LEU A 37 -6.59 -2.35 4.06
CA LEU A 37 -7.72 -1.44 3.87
C LEU A 37 -8.98 -1.95 4.54
N ASN A 38 -9.39 -3.18 4.22
CA ASN A 38 -10.59 -3.79 4.78
C ASN A 38 -10.62 -5.31 4.55
N SER A 39 -11.65 -5.94 5.10
CA SER A 39 -12.06 -7.28 4.71
C SER A 39 -13.57 -7.34 4.51
N ASN A 40 -14.03 -8.25 3.66
CA ASN A 40 -15.45 -8.56 3.53
C ASN A 40 -15.87 -9.63 4.53
N CYS A 41 -17.18 -9.89 4.64
CA CYS A 41 -17.75 -10.81 5.62
C CYS A 41 -17.26 -12.26 5.49
N ILE A 42 -16.75 -12.66 4.33
CA ILE A 42 -16.19 -14.01 4.10
C ILE A 42 -14.68 -14.06 4.37
N GLY A 43 -14.07 -12.99 4.88
CA GLY A 43 -12.66 -12.94 5.26
C GLY A 43 -11.69 -12.63 4.12
N MET A 44 -12.18 -12.21 2.94
CA MET A 44 -11.30 -11.72 1.88
C MET A 44 -10.78 -10.34 2.26
N LYS A 45 -9.46 -10.20 2.32
CA LYS A 45 -8.78 -8.95 2.71
C LYS A 45 -8.41 -8.15 1.47
N THR A 46 -8.56 -6.83 1.55
CA THR A 46 -8.10 -5.86 0.57
C THR A 46 -6.89 -5.12 1.13
N TYR A 47 -5.85 -5.02 0.33
CA TYR A 47 -4.60 -4.35 0.68
C TYR A 47 -4.21 -3.35 -0.40
N LEU A 48 -3.62 -2.24 0.03
CA LEU A 48 -2.85 -1.33 -0.82
C LEU A 48 -1.37 -1.70 -0.69
N ILE A 49 -0.72 -1.90 -1.83
CA ILE A 49 0.71 -2.15 -1.93
C ILE A 49 1.32 -0.92 -2.62
N ILE A 50 2.35 -0.36 -2.00
CA ILE A 50 3.08 0.82 -2.48
C ILE A 50 4.52 0.39 -2.74
N TYR A 51 4.98 0.59 -3.97
CA TYR A 51 6.35 0.33 -4.38
C TYR A 51 7.12 1.65 -4.40
N PHE A 52 8.32 1.64 -3.84
CA PHE A 52 9.20 2.79 -3.79
C PHE A 52 10.42 2.58 -4.66
N ASN A 53 10.90 3.66 -5.25
CA ASN A 53 12.19 3.75 -5.90
C ASN A 53 12.87 5.03 -5.38
N ASN A 54 14.05 4.91 -4.78
CA ASN A 54 14.75 6.03 -4.13
C ASN A 54 13.84 6.84 -3.17
N GLU A 55 13.09 6.13 -2.32
CA GLU A 55 12.12 6.70 -1.35
C GLU A 55 10.90 7.42 -1.93
N ILE A 56 10.74 7.44 -3.25
CA ILE A 56 9.59 8.01 -3.95
C ILE A 56 8.66 6.88 -4.39
N VAL A 57 7.34 7.08 -4.29
CA VAL A 57 6.35 6.12 -4.78
C VAL A 57 6.47 6.01 -6.30
N ASP A 58 6.88 4.84 -6.76
CA ASP A 58 7.00 4.47 -8.18
C ASP A 58 5.65 3.97 -8.70
N SER A 59 5.00 3.07 -7.96
CA SER A 59 3.73 2.48 -8.36
C SER A 59 2.90 2.02 -7.18
N VAL A 60 1.60 1.90 -7.42
CA VAL A 60 0.62 1.44 -6.43
C VAL A 60 -0.24 0.31 -6.99
N LYS A 61 -0.58 -0.65 -6.14
CA LYS A 61 -1.43 -1.78 -6.51
C LYS A 61 -2.39 -2.13 -5.40
N MET A 62 -3.66 -2.32 -5.75
CA MET A 62 -4.65 -2.89 -4.84
C MET A 62 -4.76 -4.40 -5.07
N VAL A 63 -4.72 -5.18 -3.99
CA VAL A 63 -4.85 -6.64 -4.05
C VAL A 63 -5.96 -7.10 -3.12
N LYS A 64 -6.81 -8.00 -3.62
CA LYS A 64 -7.80 -8.72 -2.82
C LYS A 64 -7.42 -10.19 -2.74
N ARG A 65 -7.36 -10.74 -1.53
CA ARG A 65 -6.98 -12.14 -1.33
C ARG A 65 -7.46 -12.70 0.00
N PHE A 66 -7.56 -14.02 0.06
CA PHE A 66 -7.57 -14.75 1.32
C PHE A 66 -6.13 -15.02 1.79
N GLY A 67 -5.91 -15.14 3.10
CA GLY A 67 -4.59 -15.45 3.68
C GLY A 67 -3.56 -14.30 3.63
N ARG A 68 -2.29 -14.63 3.85
CA ARG A 68 -1.15 -13.68 3.92
C ARG A 68 -0.73 -13.19 2.55
N ILE A 69 -0.24 -11.96 2.43
CA ILE A 69 0.41 -11.47 1.21
C ILE A 69 1.75 -12.17 0.96
N LYS A 70 2.03 -12.52 -0.30
CA LYS A 70 3.36 -12.90 -0.79
C LYS A 70 3.81 -11.81 -1.76
N PHE A 71 5.02 -11.31 -1.58
CA PHE A 71 5.67 -10.30 -2.40
C PHE A 71 6.62 -10.99 -3.37
#